data_AF-A0A7K0BU77-F1
#
_entry.id   AF-A0A7K0BU77-F1
#
_cell.length_a   1.000
_cell.length_b   1.000
_cell.length_c   1.000
_cell.angle_alpha   90.00
_cell.angle_beta   90.00
_cell.angle_gamma   90.00
#
_symmetry.space_group_name_H-M   'P 1'
#
loop_
_entity.id
_entity.type
_entity.pdbx_description
1 polymer ?
#
loop_
_entity_poly.entity_id
_entity_poly.type
_entity_poly.pdbx_seq_one_letter_code
_entity_poly.pdbx_strand_id
1 'polypeptide(L)'
;MRNEPRPDVDAPEGWSAALLQQAAVALARLRAEYPGLGFVADPVAGVWFAVDGRDFLLQARTGIKLRERLLAAQVRGARRGQAR
;
A
#
# COMPACT_ATOMS: atom_id res chain seq x y z
N MET A 1 -12.17 6.87 -43.29
CA MET A 1 -11.44 6.13 -42.25
C MET A 1 -11.91 6.63 -40.90
N ARG A 2 -12.79 5.88 -40.21
CA ARG A 2 -13.14 6.19 -38.81
C ARG A 2 -11.97 5.70 -37.95
N ASN A 3 -11.35 6.59 -37.19
CA ASN A 3 -10.45 6.21 -36.11
C ASN A 3 -11.34 5.61 -35.01
N GLU A 4 -11.40 4.29 -34.94
CA GLU A 4 -11.99 3.61 -33.78
C GLU A 4 -11.12 3.92 -32.56
N PRO A 5 -11.71 4.36 -31.43
CA PRO A 5 -10.94 4.51 -30.20
C PRO A 5 -10.35 3.13 -29.86
N ARG A 6 -9.02 3.05 -29.75
CA ARG A 6 -8.38 1.81 -29.30
C ARG A 6 -9.03 1.40 -27.99
N PRO A 7 -9.44 0.13 -27.82
CA PRO A 7 -9.96 -0.33 -26.56
C PRO A 7 -8.96 0.04 -25.48
N ASP A 8 -9.51 0.65 -24.44
CA ASP A 8 -8.91 0.95 -23.16
C ASP A 8 -7.87 -0.12 -22.80
N VAL A 9 -6.66 0.29 -22.46
CA VAL A 9 -5.58 -0.59 -22.04
C VAL A 9 -6.15 -1.57 -21.03
N ASP A 10 -6.27 -2.83 -21.47
CA ASP A 10 -6.87 -3.97 -20.77
C ASP A 10 -6.45 -3.94 -19.29
N ALA A 11 -7.32 -3.39 -18.43
CA ALA A 11 -7.18 -3.59 -17.01
C ALA A 11 -7.36 -5.10 -16.83
N PRO A 12 -6.34 -5.83 -16.36
CA PRO A 12 -6.39 -7.29 -16.38
C PRO A 12 -7.65 -7.76 -15.66
N GLU A 13 -8.41 -8.63 -16.32
CA GLU A 13 -9.69 -9.15 -15.83
C GLU A 13 -9.60 -9.51 -14.33
N GLY A 14 -10.22 -8.70 -13.48
CA GLY A 14 -10.14 -8.82 -12.01
C GLY A 14 -9.76 -7.52 -11.28
N TRP A 15 -9.22 -6.52 -11.97
CA TRP A 15 -8.90 -5.22 -11.38
C TRP A 15 -10.12 -4.30 -11.42
N SER A 16 -10.85 -4.23 -10.30
CA SER A 16 -11.92 -3.25 -10.17
C SER A 16 -11.35 -1.86 -9.84
N ALA A 17 -11.74 -0.83 -10.59
CA ALA A 17 -11.36 0.56 -10.31
C ALA A 17 -11.71 0.98 -8.85
N ALA A 18 -12.82 0.46 -8.31
CA ALA A 18 -13.21 0.67 -6.92
C ALA A 18 -12.21 0.05 -5.93
N LEU A 19 -11.73 -1.17 -6.20
CA LEU A 19 -10.73 -1.86 -5.39
C LEU A 19 -9.39 -1.09 -5.39
N LEU A 20 -8.96 -0.63 -6.56
CA LEU A 20 -7.74 0.17 -6.71
C LEU A 20 -7.86 1.52 -5.98
N GLN A 21 -9.02 2.17 -6.05
CA GLN A 21 -9.27 3.40 -5.32
C GLN A 21 -9.26 3.19 -3.80
N GLN A 22 -9.87 2.11 -3.30
CA GLN A 22 -9.81 1.76 -1.88
C GLN A 22 -8.37 1.48 -1.43
N ALA A 23 -7.58 0.78 -2.25
CA ALA A 23 -6.18 0.54 -1.97
C ALA A 23 -5.36 1.84 -1.92
N ALA A 24 -5.57 2.75 -2.87
CA ALA A 24 -4.90 4.05 -2.89
C ALA A 24 -5.23 4.88 -1.64
N VAL A 25 -6.50 4.90 -1.21
CA VAL A 25 -6.92 5.60 0.03
C VAL A 25 -6.26 4.98 1.26
N ALA A 26 -6.20 3.66 1.36
CA ALA A 26 -5.55 2.97 2.47
C ALA A 26 -4.03 3.26 2.51
N LEU A 27 -3.36 3.25 1.35
CA LEU A 27 -1.95 3.62 1.24
C LEU A 27 -1.68 5.06 1.67
N ALA A 28 -2.53 6.01 1.25
CA ALA A 28 -2.39 7.41 1.63
C ALA A 28 -2.47 7.60 3.14
N ARG A 29 -3.41 6.92 3.81
CA ARG A 29 -3.53 6.93 5.28
C ARG A 29 -2.30 6.35 5.96
N LEU A 30 -1.84 5.18 5.50
CA LEU A 30 -0.63 4.55 6.05
C LEU A 30 0.61 5.44 5.92
N ARG A 31 0.80 6.11 4.78
CA ARG A 31 1.91 7.05 4.57
C ARG A 31 1.80 8.29 5.45
N ALA A 32 0.59 8.79 5.71
CA ALA A 32 0.37 9.90 6.62
C ALA A 32 0.66 9.51 8.08
N GLU A 33 0.29 8.30 8.49
CA GLU A 33 0.52 7.79 9.85
C GLU A 33 2.00 7.39 10.07
N TYR A 34 2.67 6.87 9.04
CA TYR A 34 4.04 6.36 9.11
C TYR A 34 4.90 6.93 7.97
N PRO A 35 5.25 8.22 8.00
CA PRO A 35 5.97 8.88 6.90
C PRO A 35 7.39 8.36 6.66
N GLY A 36 7.94 7.58 7.61
CA GLY A 36 9.25 6.93 7.48
C GLY A 36 9.24 5.59 6.76
N LEU A 37 8.06 5.01 6.51
CA LEU A 37 7.92 3.67 5.96
C LEU A 37 7.50 3.72 4.49
N GLY A 38 8.03 2.79 3.71
CA GLY A 38 7.53 2.46 2.39
C GLY A 38 6.37 1.48 2.48
N PHE A 39 5.41 1.60 1.55
CA PHE A 39 4.26 0.72 1.47
C PHE A 39 4.05 0.26 0.04
N VAL A 40 3.91 -1.05 -0.14
CA VAL A 40 3.59 -1.71 -1.40
C VAL A 40 2.31 -2.51 -1.19
N ALA A 41 1.36 -2.36 -2.12
CA ALA A 41 0.08 -3.05 -2.06
C ALA A 41 -0.27 -3.63 -3.43
N ASP A 42 -0.59 -4.92 -3.43
CA ASP A 42 -1.28 -5.60 -4.51
C ASP A 42 -2.67 -6.01 -3.98
N PRO A 43 -3.70 -5.18 -4.23
CA PRO A 43 -5.03 -5.45 -3.68
C PRO A 43 -5.73 -6.62 -4.34
N VAL A 44 -5.29 -7.05 -5.52
CA VAL A 44 -5.89 -8.13 -6.31
C VAL A 44 -5.41 -9.48 -5.81
N ALA A 45 -4.11 -9.61 -5.54
CA ALA A 45 -3.53 -10.75 -4.85
C ALA A 45 -3.82 -10.73 -3.34
N GLY A 46 -4.34 -9.62 -2.81
CA GLY A 46 -4.57 -9.44 -1.37
C GLY A 46 -3.24 -9.48 -0.61
N VAL A 47 -2.25 -8.73 -1.09
CA VAL A 47 -0.90 -8.70 -0.55
C VAL A 47 -0.50 -7.26 -0.24
N TRP A 48 -0.09 -7.02 0.99
CA TRP A 48 0.29 -5.70 1.49
C TRP A 48 1.57 -5.80 2.29
N PHE A 49 2.53 -4.91 2.04
CA PHE A 49 3.84 -4.92 2.68
C PHE A 49 4.23 -3.54 3.21
N ALA A 50 4.84 -3.54 4.37
CA ALA A 50 5.56 -2.38 4.93
C ALA A 50 7.07 -2.63 4.85
N VAL A 51 7.81 -1.63 4.39
CA VAL A 51 9.27 -1.65 4.30
C VAL A 51 9.85 -0.44 5.02
N ASP A 52 11.01 -0.62 5.65
CA ASP A 52 11.81 0.46 6.23
C ASP A 52 13.11 0.57 5.42
N GLY A 53 13.19 1.54 4.52
CA GLY A 53 14.30 1.63 3.57
C GLY A 53 14.42 0.37 2.69
N ARG A 54 15.40 -0.49 2.99
CA ARG A 54 15.65 -1.76 2.29
C ARG A 54 15.15 -2.99 3.04
N ASP A 55 14.73 -2.82 4.28
CA ASP A 55 14.35 -3.91 5.16
C ASP A 55 12.85 -4.18 5.09
N PHE A 56 12.51 -5.45 4.92
CA PHE A 56 11.14 -5.92 4.98
C PHE A 56 10.69 -5.96 6.45
N LEU A 57 9.62 -5.23 6.78
CA LEU A 57 9.07 -5.25 8.14
C LEU A 57 7.96 -6.29 8.28
N LEU A 58 6.88 -6.13 7.50
CA LEU A 58 5.61 -6.82 7.75
C LEU A 58 4.86 -7.07 6.44
N GLN A 59 4.17 -8.21 6.36
CA GLN A 59 3.14 -8.50 5.35
C GLN A 59 1.77 -8.62 6.01
N ALA A 60 0.72 -8.22 5.29
CA ALA A 60 -0.66 -8.54 5.62
C ALA A 60 -1.48 -8.79 4.35
N ARG A 61 -2.69 -9.32 4.53
CA ARG A 61 -3.63 -9.52 3.40
C ARG A 61 -4.41 -8.27 3.00
N THR A 62 -4.50 -7.30 3.90
CA THR A 62 -5.24 -6.05 3.68
C THR A 62 -4.50 -4.89 4.34
N GLY A 63 -4.73 -3.67 3.85
CA GLY A 63 -4.15 -2.46 4.47
C GLY A 63 -4.57 -2.24 5.92
N ILE A 64 -5.80 -2.66 6.28
CA ILE A 64 -6.30 -2.60 7.67
C ILE A 64 -5.47 -3.53 8.57
N LYS A 65 -5.30 -4.80 8.17
CA LYS A 65 -4.49 -5.74 8.94
C LYS A 65 -3.02 -5.31 9.00
N LEU A 66 -2.50 -4.70 7.94
CA LEU A 66 -1.14 -4.16 7.95
C LEU A 66 -1.00 -3.06 9.02
N ARG A 67 -1.97 -2.14 9.09
CA ARG A 67 -2.04 -1.09 10.10
C ARG A 67 -2.11 -1.65 11.52
N GLU A 68 -2.98 -2.62 11.75
CA GLU A 68 -3.10 -3.29 13.07
C GLU A 68 -1.78 -3.94 13.48
N ARG A 69 -1.07 -4.58 12.56
CA ARG A 69 0.25 -5.17 12.83
C ARG A 69 1.31 -4.12 13.11
N LEU A 70 1.30 -2.99 12.40
CA LEU A 70 2.21 -1.87 12.65
C LEU A 70 1.99 -1.25 14.04
N LEU A 71 0.73 -1.08 14.42
CA LEU A 71 0.34 -0.62 15.76
C LEU A 71 0.80 -1.60 16.84
N ALA A 72 0.56 -2.90 16.65
CA ALA A 72 0.96 -3.94 17.59
C ALA A 72 2.50 -4.04 17.72
N ALA A 73 3.22 -3.87 16.62
CA ALA A 73 4.69 -3.85 16.61
C ALA A 73 5.28 -2.54 17.15
N GLN A 74 4.44 -1.57 17.55
CA GLN A 74 4.84 -0.25 18.02
C GLN A 74 5.83 0.45 17.09
N VAL A 75 5.72 0.22 15.78
CA VAL A 75 6.62 0.82 14.79
C VAL A 75 6.38 2.33 14.81
N ARG A 76 7.25 3.07 15.49
CA ARG A 76 7.18 4.53 15.49
C ARG A 76 7.59 5.00 14.11
N GLY A 77 6.67 5.63 13.37
CA GLY A 77 6.97 6.30 12.12
C GLY A 77 8.25 7.11 12.27
N ALA A 78 9.23 6.84 11.43
CA ALA A 78 10.62 7.25 11.63
C ALA A 78 10.75 8.77 11.85
N ARG A 79 10.78 9.17 13.13
CA ARG A 79 11.61 10.23 13.72
C ARG A 79 11.57 10.10 15.25
N ARG A 80 12.56 9.41 15.81
CA ARG A 80 13.24 9.90 17.00
C ARG A 80 14.72 9.64 16.80
N GLY A 81 15.52 10.71 16.76
CA GLY A 81 16.94 10.60 17.00
C GLY A 81 17.13 9.80 18.28
N GLN A 82 17.81 8.67 18.17
CA GLN A 82 18.37 7.99 19.32
C GLN A 82 19.80 8.51 19.44
N ALA A 83 19.93 9.64 20.12
CA ALA A 83 21.14 9.90 20.89
C ALA A 83 21.00 9.09 22.17
N ARG A 84 21.92 8.16 22.40
CA ARG A 84 22.50 7.84 23.71
C ARG A 84 23.81 7.12 23.51
#